data_AF-A0A4Q4BQB0-F1
#
_entry.id   AF-A0A4Q4BQB0-F1
#
_cell.length_a   1.000
_cell.length_b   1.000
_cell.length_c   1.000
_cell.angle_alpha   90.00
_cell.angle_beta   90.00
_cell.angle_gamma   90.00
#
_symmetry.space_group_name_H-M   'P 1'
#
loop_
_entity.id
_entity.type
_entity.pdbx_description
1 polymer ?
#
loop_
_entity_poly.entity_id
_entity_poly.type
_entity_poly.pdbx_seq_one_letter_code
_entity_poly.pdbx_strand_id
1 'polypeptide(L)' 'MSARTGSRQDASFHTRNEQRIEHLRVPPQSIDAEQAVLGGLMLDPNAFDRVADALNEEDFYRRDHQLV' A
#
# COMPACT_ATOMS: atom_id res chain seq x y z
N MET A 1 -31.17 42.46 -8.22
CA MET A 1 -31.45 41.16 -7.59
C MET A 1 -30.31 40.22 -7.94
N SER A 2 -29.37 40.01 -7.00
CA SER A 2 -28.15 39.23 -7.22
C SER A 2 -28.03 38.17 -6.14
N ALA A 3 -27.98 36.91 -6.54
CA ALA A 3 -27.64 35.75 -5.73
C ALA A 3 -27.53 34.57 -6.71
N ARG A 4 -26.55 33.67 -6.67
CA ARG A 4 -25.42 33.44 -5.78
C ARG A 4 -24.69 32.29 -6.46
N THR A 5 -23.54 32.54 -7.10
CA THR A 5 -22.70 31.47 -7.67
C THR A 5 -21.46 31.35 -6.81
N GLY A 6 -21.40 30.33 -5.94
CA GLY A 6 -20.21 30.12 -5.12
C GLY A 6 -20.34 29.06 -4.03
N SER A 7 -20.63 27.80 -4.38
CA SER A 7 -20.60 26.70 -3.39
C SER A 7 -20.09 25.36 -3.93
N ARG A 8 -19.22 25.37 -4.95
CA ARG A 8 -18.68 24.12 -5.56
C ARG A 8 -17.21 23.85 -5.27
N GLN A 9 -16.52 24.69 -4.50
CA GLN A 9 -15.07 24.53 -4.27
C GLN A 9 -14.71 23.89 -2.92
N ASP A 10 -15.55 23.97 -1.87
CA ASP A 10 -15.18 23.48 -0.52
C ASP A 10 -15.20 21.94 -0.35
N ALA A 11 -16.03 21.23 -1.12
CA ALA A 11 -16.22 19.79 -0.96
C ALA A 11 -15.01 18.97 -1.42
N SER A 12 -14.29 19.42 -2.47
CA SER A 12 -13.16 18.68 -3.04
C SER A 12 -11.91 18.71 -2.15
N PHE A 13 -11.75 19.74 -1.31
CA PHE A 13 -10.64 19.85 -0.37
C PHE A 13 -10.80 18.91 0.83
N HIS A 14 -12.03 18.73 1.33
CA HIS A 14 -12.28 17.85 2.48
C HIS A 14 -12.01 16.38 2.15
N THR A 15 -12.50 15.88 1.02
CA THR A 15 -12.31 14.48 0.61
C THR A 15 -10.83 14.12 0.45
N ARG A 16 -10.00 15.01 -0.11
CA ARG A 16 -8.57 14.76 -0.28
C ARG A 16 -7.82 14.71 1.05
N ASN A 17 -8.25 15.51 2.03
CA ASN A 17 -7.58 15.57 3.32
C ASN A 17 -7.88 14.33 4.17
N GLU A 18 -9.13 13.87 4.16
CA GLU A 18 -9.55 12.62 4.80
C GLU A 18 -8.79 11.41 4.23
N GLN A 19 -8.67 11.32 2.90
CA GLN A 19 -7.88 10.27 2.25
C GLN A 19 -6.41 10.27 2.70
N ARG A 20 -5.79 11.44 2.86
CA ARG A 20 -4.42 11.55 3.38
C ARG A 20 -4.30 11.12 4.83
N ILE A 21 -5.29 11.44 5.66
CA ILE A 21 -5.30 11.04 7.08
C ILE A 21 -5.50 9.52 7.21
N GLU A 22 -6.35 8.91 6.37
CA GLU A 22 -6.50 7.46 6.30
C GLU A 22 -5.16 6.77 5.96
N HIS A 23 -4.38 7.31 5.01
CA HIS A 23 -3.05 6.78 4.70
C HIS A 23 -2.05 6.88 5.87
N LEU A 24 -2.20 7.85 6.78
CA LEU A 24 -1.36 7.97 7.99
C LEU A 24 -1.72 6.95 9.08
N ARG A 25 -2.91 6.34 9.00
CA ARG A 25 -3.39 5.34 9.96
C ARG A 25 -3.00 3.92 9.59
N VAL A 26 -2.55 3.72 8.36
CA VAL A 26 -2.07 2.41 7.92
C VAL A 26 -0.65 2.21 8.47
N PRO A 27 -0.32 1.02 9.00
CA PRO A 27 1.05 0.69 9.34
C PRO A 27 2.01 0.97 8.17
N PRO A 28 3.30 1.22 8.41
CA PRO A 28 4.27 1.36 7.33
C PRO A 28 4.41 0.02 6.58
N GLN A 29 4.09 0.00 5.29
CA GLN A 29 4.30 -1.16 4.41
C GLN A 29 4.61 -0.76 2.97
N SER A 30 5.13 -1.70 2.19
CA SER A 30 5.35 -1.54 0.74
C SER A 30 4.87 -2.78 -0.02
N ILE A 31 3.66 -2.71 -0.56
CA ILE A 31 3.04 -3.81 -1.32
C ILE A 31 3.82 -4.11 -2.61
N ASP A 32 4.40 -3.09 -3.24
CA ASP A 32 5.19 -3.25 -4.47
C ASP A 32 6.51 -3.98 -4.19
N ALA A 33 7.12 -3.76 -3.03
CA ALA A 33 8.33 -4.49 -2.63
C ALA A 33 8.02 -5.97 -2.36
N GLU A 34 6.92 -6.27 -1.68
CA GLU A 34 6.46 -7.64 -1.46
C GLU A 34 6.25 -8.39 -2.79
N GLN A 35 5.58 -7.75 -3.75
CA GLN A 35 5.38 -8.30 -5.09
C GLN A 35 6.70 -8.53 -5.84
N ALA A 36 7.68 -7.63 -5.70
CA ALA A 36 8.99 -7.78 -6.32
C ALA A 36 9.76 -8.98 -5.73
N VAL A 37 9.67 -9.22 -4.42
CA VAL A 37 10.28 -10.38 -3.76
C VAL A 37 9.65 -11.67 -4.27
N LEU A 38 8.32 -11.78 -4.22
CA LEU A 38 7.60 -12.98 -4.69
C LEU A 38 7.89 -13.24 -6.17
N GLY A 39 7.80 -12.21 -7.01
CA GLY A 39 8.13 -12.31 -8.42
C GLY A 39 9.58 -12.72 -8.68
N GLY A 40 10.53 -12.21 -7.88
CA GLY A 40 11.94 -12.62 -7.94
C GLY A 40 12.15 -14.10 -7.62
N LEU A 41 11.50 -14.60 -6.56
CA LEU A 41 11.55 -16.01 -6.16
C LEU A 41 10.88 -16.93 -7.19
N MET A 42 9.83 -16.46 -7.87
CA MET A 42 9.21 -17.19 -8.99
C MET A 42 10.15 -17.32 -10.20
N LEU A 43 11.07 -16.38 -10.40
CA LEU A 43 12.04 -16.41 -11.50
C LEU A 43 13.28 -17.26 -11.16
N ASP A 44 13.78 -17.19 -9.92
CA ASP A 44 14.89 -18.00 -9.43
C ASP A 44 14.51 -18.67 -8.09
N PRO A 45 14.03 -19.93 -8.13
CA PRO A 45 13.65 -20.65 -6.92
C PRO A 45 14.80 -20.86 -5.94
N ASN A 46 16.06 -20.88 -6.41
CA ASN A 46 17.23 -21.05 -5.55
C ASN A 46 17.62 -19.75 -4.84
N ALA A 47 16.99 -18.62 -5.16
CA ALA A 47 17.22 -17.37 -4.46
C ALA A 47 16.61 -17.36 -3.05
N PHE A 48 15.70 -18.30 -2.73
CA PHE A 48 15.07 -18.43 -1.41
C PHE A 48 16.11 -18.58 -0.30
N ASP A 49 17.12 -19.44 -0.49
CA ASP A 49 18.18 -19.68 0.49
C ASP A 49 18.92 -18.40 0.89
N ARG A 50 18.93 -17.37 0.04
CA ARG A 50 19.62 -16.09 0.32
C ARG A 50 18.78 -15.14 1.18
N VAL A 51 17.46 -15.33 1.20
CA VAL A 51 16.51 -14.44 1.88
C VAL A 51 15.87 -15.09 3.11
N ALA A 52 15.92 -16.41 3.23
CA ALA A 52 15.28 -17.17 4.31
C ALA A 52 15.74 -16.78 5.73
N ASP A 53 16.97 -16.28 5.89
CA ASP A 53 17.47 -15.80 7.19
C ASP A 53 16.91 -14.42 7.58
N ALA A 54 16.35 -13.68 6.62
CA ALA A 54 15.95 -12.29 6.78
C ALA A 54 14.43 -12.06 6.62
N LEU A 55 13.73 -12.98 5.96
CA LEU A 55 12.30 -12.88 5.67
C LEU A 55 11.57 -14.17 6.01
N ASN A 56 10.48 -14.03 6.76
CA ASN A 56 9.49 -15.06 7.02
C ASN A 56 8.16 -14.68 6.35
N GLU A 57 7.27 -15.65 6.20
CA GLU A 57 5.92 -15.44 5.66
C GLU A 57 5.12 -14.37 6.42
N GLU A 58 5.28 -14.26 7.74
CA GLU A 58 4.57 -13.27 8.57
C GLU A 58 5.06 -11.82 8.36
N ASP A 59 6.23 -11.63 7.74
CA ASP A 59 6.78 -10.29 7.45
C ASP A 59 6.06 -9.60 6.28
N PHE A 60 5.31 -10.36 5.46
CA PHE A 60 4.47 -9.81 4.41
C PHE A 60 3.19 -9.20 5.00
N TYR A 61 2.88 -7.95 4.64
CA TYR A 61 1.71 -7.26 5.20
C TYR A 61 0.39 -7.85 4.69
N ARG A 62 0.32 -8.23 3.41
CA ARG A 62 -0.91 -8.79 2.84
C ARG A 62 -1.01 -10.28 3.11
N ARG A 63 -2.14 -10.71 3.68
CA ARG A 63 -2.41 -12.14 3.95
C ARG A 63 -2.25 -13.02 2.72
N ASP A 64 -2.68 -12.56 1.55
CA ASP A 64 -2.55 -13.34 0.31
C ASP A 64 -1.08 -13.59 -0.06
N HIS A 65 -0.16 -12.67 0.29
CA HIS A 65 1.28 -12.82 0.03
C HIS A 65 1.95 -13.75 1.04
N GLN A 66 1.44 -13.80 2.28
CA GLN A 66 1.90 -14.75 3.31
C GLN A 66 1.62 -16.21 2.93
N LEU A 67 0.70 -16.46 1.98
CA LEU A 67 0.23 -17.81 1.63
C LEU A 67 0.85 -18.35 0.33
N VAL A 68 1.74 -17.59 -0.33
CA VAL A 68 2.43 -17.98 -1.57
C VAL A 68 3.66 -18.81 -1.25
#